data_AF-A0A527IRL8-F1
#
_entry.id   AF-A0A527IRL8-F1
#
_cell.length_a   1.000
_cell.length_b   1.000
_cell.length_c   1.000
_cell.angle_alpha   90.00
_cell.angle_beta   90.00
_cell.angle_gamma   90.00
#
_symmetry.space_group_name_H-M   'P 1'
#
loop_
_entity.id
_entity.type
_entity.pdbx_description
1 polymer ?
#
loop_
_entity_poly.entity_id
_entity_poly.type
_entity_poly.pdbx_seq_one_letter_code
_entity_poly.pdbx_strand_id
1 'polypeptide(L)'
;TMMFAQVFYLLILYFATWTGGDQGMVVPQPARVLSFGATSLELTNPTVRYMTALALFSIVLLVTLAIVRSRYGRVLVAIRENEERTKMLGYDTFSNKLAAVVISGIICAASGAAYALLFGYVGSSFASVQYSILPLLWVLLGGAATTLGPLIGTLFMYYVIDITSGYTSAYLLIVGIALILLVLFFPKGILGSIRQRWLGWLP
;
A
#
# COMPACT_ATOMS: atom_id res chain seq x y z
N THR A 1 15.40 -4.82 -8.20
CA THR A 1 13.98 -5.10 -7.87
C THR A 1 13.10 -5.15 -9.11
N MET A 2 13.27 -4.28 -10.12
CA MET A 2 12.49 -4.31 -11.38
C MET A 2 12.58 -5.65 -12.13
N MET A 3 13.78 -6.20 -12.30
CA MET A 3 13.95 -7.53 -12.91
C MET A 3 13.29 -8.65 -12.09
N PHE A 4 13.29 -8.54 -10.76
CA PHE A 4 12.63 -9.52 -9.89
C PHE A 4 11.10 -9.47 -10.05
N ALA A 5 10.52 -8.27 -10.14
CA ALA A 5 9.10 -8.11 -10.47
C ALA A 5 8.77 -8.69 -11.86
N GLN A 6 9.66 -8.46 -12.84
CA GLN A 6 9.48 -9.01 -14.20
C GLN A 6 9.57 -10.54 -14.25
N VAL A 7 10.46 -11.15 -13.47
CA VAL A 7 10.54 -12.62 -13.33
C VAL A 7 9.22 -13.16 -12.76
N PHE A 8 8.64 -12.50 -11.76
CA PHE A 8 7.33 -12.88 -11.22
C PHE A 8 6.20 -12.75 -12.25
N TYR A 9 6.19 -11.66 -13.02
CA TYR A 9 5.24 -11.47 -14.11
C TYR A 9 5.34 -12.60 -15.15
N LEU A 10 6.57 -12.95 -15.57
CA LEU A 10 6.82 -14.06 -16.50
C LEU A 10 6.45 -15.42 -15.90
N LEU A 11 6.68 -15.64 -14.61
CA LEU A 11 6.27 -16.85 -13.90
C LEU A 11 4.75 -17.04 -13.93
N ILE A 12 3.99 -15.96 -13.71
CA ILE A 12 2.53 -16.00 -13.76
C ILE A 12 2.05 -16.37 -15.17
N LEU A 13 2.68 -15.84 -16.21
CA LEU A 13 2.36 -16.18 -17.60
C LEU A 13 2.78 -17.60 -17.97
N TYR A 14 3.92 -18.07 -17.43
CA TYR A 14 4.41 -19.42 -17.68
C TYR A 14 3.53 -20.49 -17.03
N PHE A 15 3.13 -20.30 -15.77
CA PHE A 15 2.25 -21.21 -15.03
C PHE A 15 0.75 -20.93 -15.27
N ALA A 16 0.37 -20.68 -16.53
CA ALA A 16 -0.99 -20.31 -16.92
C ALA A 16 -2.06 -21.34 -16.49
N THR A 17 -1.69 -22.61 -16.34
CA THR A 17 -2.61 -23.67 -15.86
C THR A 17 -3.11 -23.42 -14.44
N TRP A 18 -2.31 -22.74 -13.60
CA TRP A 18 -2.68 -22.43 -12.21
C TRP A 18 -3.16 -20.99 -12.04
N THR A 19 -2.60 -20.05 -12.79
CA THR A 19 -2.86 -18.60 -12.64
C THR A 19 -3.91 -18.05 -13.61
N GLY A 20 -4.32 -18.83 -14.61
CA GLY A 20 -5.12 -18.35 -15.74
C GLY A 20 -4.31 -17.50 -16.73
N GLY A 21 -2.99 -17.35 -16.52
CA GLY A 21 -2.09 -16.62 -17.41
C GLY A 21 -2.57 -15.20 -17.67
N ASP A 22 -2.70 -14.83 -18.95
CA ASP A 22 -3.13 -13.50 -19.36
C ASP A 22 -4.63 -13.24 -19.11
N GLN A 23 -5.46 -14.30 -19.12
CA GLN A 23 -6.89 -14.19 -18.84
C GLN A 23 -7.16 -13.90 -17.36
N GLY A 24 -6.26 -14.38 -16.48
CA GLY A 24 -6.40 -14.25 -15.04
C GLY A 24 -7.46 -15.18 -14.44
N MET A 25 -7.78 -14.93 -13.18
CA MET A 25 -8.75 -15.68 -12.39
C MET A 25 -9.94 -14.80 -12.02
N VAL A 26 -11.14 -15.31 -12.26
CA VAL A 26 -12.39 -14.71 -11.79
C VAL A 26 -12.84 -15.47 -10.54
N VAL A 27 -13.05 -14.74 -9.44
CA VAL A 27 -13.57 -15.32 -8.20
C VAL A 27 -15.09 -15.43 -8.33
N PRO A 28 -15.68 -16.64 -8.25
CA PRO A 28 -17.12 -16.83 -8.37
C PRO A 28 -17.89 -16.03 -7.33
N GLN A 29 -19.04 -15.48 -7.72
CA GLN A 29 -19.91 -14.69 -6.83
C GLN A 29 -20.30 -15.41 -5.53
N PRO A 30 -20.59 -16.74 -5.53
CA PRO A 30 -20.87 -17.46 -4.29
C PRO A 30 -19.71 -17.46 -3.29
N ALA A 31 -18.45 -17.43 -3.76
CA ALA A 31 -17.27 -17.34 -2.90
C ALA A 31 -17.05 -15.94 -2.32
N ARG A 32 -17.83 -14.95 -2.77
CA ARG A 32 -17.81 -13.55 -2.31
C ARG A 32 -18.96 -13.22 -1.36
N VAL A 33 -19.70 -14.25 -0.93
CA VAL A 33 -20.72 -14.16 0.13
C VAL A 33 -20.16 -14.82 1.37
N LEU A 34 -19.78 -14.00 2.36
CA LEU A 34 -19.30 -14.49 3.65
C LEU A 34 -20.50 -14.64 4.60
N SER A 35 -20.95 -15.87 4.79
CA SER A 35 -22.04 -16.19 5.72
C SER A 35 -21.49 -16.36 7.13
N PHE A 36 -21.78 -15.40 8.01
CA PHE A 36 -21.52 -15.49 9.45
C PHE A 36 -22.84 -15.76 10.17
N GLY A 37 -23.18 -17.04 10.34
CA GLY A 37 -24.40 -17.45 11.03
C GLY A 37 -25.67 -16.87 10.38
N ALA A 38 -26.38 -15.98 11.08
CA ALA A 38 -27.61 -15.33 10.61
C ALA A 38 -27.38 -14.12 9.69
N THR A 39 -26.12 -13.72 9.45
CA THR A 39 -25.78 -12.56 8.62
C THR A 39 -24.93 -12.97 7.43
N SER A 40 -25.35 -12.58 6.22
CA SER A 40 -24.56 -12.76 4.99
C SER A 40 -23.94 -11.44 4.55
N LEU A 41 -22.62 -11.41 4.46
CA LEU A 41 -21.87 -10.29 3.88
C LEU A 41 -21.66 -10.56 2.39
N GLU A 42 -22.52 -9.98 1.57
CA GLU A 42 -22.37 -10.05 0.12
C GLU A 42 -21.45 -8.94 -0.39
N LEU A 43 -20.21 -9.30 -0.72
CA LEU A 43 -19.18 -8.36 -1.21
C LEU A 43 -19.46 -7.85 -2.64
N THR A 44 -20.49 -8.37 -3.30
CA THR A 44 -20.99 -7.86 -4.59
C THR A 44 -21.70 -6.53 -4.42
N ASN A 45 -22.37 -6.32 -3.28
CA ASN A 45 -23.10 -5.08 -3.01
C ASN A 45 -22.10 -3.92 -2.79
N PRO A 46 -22.21 -2.81 -3.53
CA PRO A 46 -21.25 -1.70 -3.47
C PRO A 46 -21.10 -1.11 -2.07
N THR A 47 -22.19 -1.01 -1.30
CA THR A 47 -22.16 -0.46 0.05
C THR A 47 -21.42 -1.39 1.00
N VAL A 48 -21.74 -2.68 0.97
CA VAL A 48 -21.06 -3.70 1.80
C VAL A 48 -19.58 -3.78 1.45
N ARG A 49 -19.26 -3.82 0.15
CA ARG A 49 -17.88 -3.82 -0.35
C ARG A 49 -17.08 -2.62 0.17
N TYR A 50 -17.66 -1.42 0.11
CA TYR A 50 -17.02 -0.20 0.63
C TYR A 50 -16.81 -0.28 2.14
N MET A 51 -17.83 -0.68 2.91
CA MET A 51 -17.70 -0.79 4.36
C MET A 51 -16.67 -1.85 4.78
N THR A 52 -16.61 -2.98 4.09
CA THR A 52 -15.58 -4.01 4.32
C THR A 52 -14.18 -3.48 4.01
N ALA A 53 -13.99 -2.79 2.89
CA ALA A 53 -12.71 -2.18 2.54
C ALA A 53 -12.28 -1.13 3.58
N LEU A 54 -13.22 -0.28 4.02
CA LEU A 54 -12.97 0.74 5.04
C LEU A 54 -12.62 0.11 6.39
N ALA A 55 -13.31 -0.97 6.78
CA ALA A 55 -13.02 -1.69 8.02
C ALA A 55 -11.62 -2.30 7.99
N LEU A 56 -11.27 -3.01 6.91
CA LEU A 56 -9.93 -3.58 6.71
C LEU A 56 -8.84 -2.50 6.74
N PHE A 57 -9.04 -1.41 6.01
CA PHE A 57 -8.13 -0.27 6.02
C PHE A 57 -7.95 0.30 7.43
N SER A 58 -9.06 0.51 8.15
CA SER A 58 -9.03 1.07 9.51
C SER A 58 -8.29 0.15 10.48
N ILE A 59 -8.52 -1.16 10.41
CA ILE A 59 -7.81 -2.15 11.23
C ILE A 59 -6.30 -2.11 10.95
N VAL A 60 -5.90 -2.15 9.67
CA VAL A 60 -4.47 -2.12 9.28
C VAL A 60 -3.81 -0.80 9.71
N LEU A 61 -4.51 0.33 9.56
CA LEU A 61 -4.03 1.64 9.98
C LEU A 61 -3.81 1.67 11.50
N LEU A 62 -4.78 1.20 12.29
CA LEU A 62 -4.68 1.15 13.74
C LEU A 62 -3.56 0.22 14.21
N VAL A 63 -3.42 -0.96 13.60
CA VAL A 63 -2.33 -1.91 13.89
C VAL A 63 -0.98 -1.25 13.59
N THR A 64 -0.85 -0.57 12.45
CA THR A 64 0.39 0.10 12.07
C THR A 64 0.71 1.25 13.02
N LEU A 65 -0.28 2.05 13.42
CA LEU A 65 -0.13 3.10 14.43
C LEU A 65 0.29 2.54 15.79
N ALA A 66 -0.30 1.43 16.22
CA ALA A 66 0.06 0.75 17.46
C ALA A 66 1.51 0.24 17.42
N ILE A 67 1.94 -0.36 16.30
CA ILE A 67 3.32 -0.84 16.10
C ILE A 67 4.31 0.34 16.16
N VAL A 68 4.04 1.44 15.45
CA VAL A 68 4.92 2.61 15.41
C VAL A 68 5.04 3.28 16.78
N ARG A 69 3.95 3.35 17.56
CA ARG A 69 3.96 3.91 18.92
C ARG A 69 4.53 2.97 19.99
N SER A 70 4.66 1.68 19.68
CA SER A 70 5.19 0.68 20.62
C SER A 70 6.69 0.84 20.87
N ARG A 71 7.23 0.06 21.82
CA ARG A 71 8.69 -0.05 22.04
C ARG A 71 9.42 -0.49 20.78
N TYR A 72 8.83 -1.39 20.00
CA TYR A 72 9.40 -1.89 18.76
C TYR A 72 9.57 -0.79 17.71
N GLY A 73 8.55 0.06 17.52
CA GLY A 73 8.63 1.22 16.62
C GLY A 73 9.75 2.19 17.01
N ARG A 74 9.95 2.43 18.32
CA ARG A 74 11.06 3.28 18.80
C ARG A 74 12.44 2.68 18.51
N VAL A 75 12.59 1.36 18.62
CA VAL A 75 13.84 0.67 18.23
C VAL A 75 14.09 0.82 16.74
N LEU A 76 13.07 0.69 15.89
CA LEU A 76 13.21 0.92 14.45
C LEU A 76 13.62 2.36 14.11
N VAL A 77 13.11 3.36 14.85
CA VAL A 77 13.55 4.75 14.70
C VAL A 77 15.02 4.90 15.11
N ALA A 78 15.44 4.28 16.21
CA ALA A 78 16.85 4.29 16.63
C ALA A 78 17.78 3.63 15.59
N ILE A 79 17.36 2.49 15.02
CA ILE A 79 18.08 1.81 13.92
C ILE A 79 18.22 2.74 12.71
N ARG A 80 17.16 3.49 12.37
CA ARG A 80 17.17 4.45 11.25
C ARG A 80 18.14 5.61 11.49
N GLU A 81 18.29 6.08 12.73
CA GLU A 81 19.21 7.18 13.05
C GLU A 81 20.68 6.72 13.08
N ASN A 82 20.97 5.63 13.79
CA ASN A 82 22.30 5.04 13.83
C ASN A 82 22.24 3.56 14.21
N GLU A 83 22.44 2.70 13.21
CA GLU A 83 22.39 1.25 13.37
C GLU A 83 23.49 0.74 14.31
N GLU A 84 24.73 1.23 14.17
CA GLU A 84 25.86 0.80 15.00
C GLU A 84 25.64 1.13 16.48
N ARG A 85 25.18 2.35 16.79
CA ARG A 85 24.84 2.76 18.16
C ARG A 85 23.72 1.89 18.74
N THR A 86 22.71 1.57 17.95
CA THR A 86 21.60 0.73 18.40
C THR A 86 22.07 -0.69 18.71
N LYS A 87 23.01 -1.22 17.92
CA LYS A 87 23.65 -2.51 18.16
C LYS A 87 24.51 -2.50 19.43
N MET A 88 25.24 -1.41 19.70
CA MET A 88 26.02 -1.25 20.94
C MET A 88 25.14 -1.21 22.20
N LEU A 89 23.89 -0.77 22.08
CA LEU A 89 22.90 -0.80 23.17
C LEU A 89 22.32 -2.20 23.43
N GLY A 90 22.77 -3.23 22.70
CA GLY A 90 22.35 -4.63 22.89
C GLY A 90 21.13 -5.05 22.06
N TYR A 91 20.64 -4.19 21.15
CA TYR A 91 19.56 -4.58 20.24
C TYR A 91 20.10 -5.35 19.03
N ASP A 92 19.43 -6.45 18.69
CA ASP A 92 19.67 -7.14 17.42
C ASP A 92 19.00 -6.38 16.27
N THR A 93 19.79 -5.61 15.53
CA THR A 93 19.31 -4.80 14.41
C THR A 93 18.83 -5.66 13.24
N PHE A 94 19.38 -6.85 13.05
CA PHE A 94 18.99 -7.76 11.97
C PHE A 94 17.61 -8.35 12.23
N SER A 95 17.38 -8.92 13.41
CA SER A 95 16.08 -9.51 13.76
C SER A 95 14.96 -8.47 13.74
N ASN A 96 15.22 -7.26 14.22
CA ASN A 96 14.24 -6.17 14.15
C ASN A 96 13.94 -5.74 12.70
N LYS A 97 14.94 -5.63 11.82
CA LYS A 97 14.71 -5.34 10.39
C LYS A 97 13.95 -6.46 9.69
N LEU A 98 14.30 -7.73 9.97
CA LEU A 98 13.62 -8.89 9.41
C LEU A 98 12.14 -8.92 9.82
N ALA A 99 11.85 -8.70 11.10
CA ALA A 99 10.47 -8.61 11.58
C ALA A 99 9.68 -7.48 10.89
N ALA A 100 10.31 -6.33 10.64
CA ALA A 100 9.66 -5.22 9.92
C ALA A 100 9.32 -5.61 8.48
N VAL A 101 10.23 -6.30 7.79
CA VAL A 101 10.00 -6.82 6.43
C VAL A 101 8.86 -7.84 6.44
N VAL A 102 8.86 -8.80 7.37
CA VAL A 102 7.81 -9.83 7.47
C VAL A 102 6.44 -9.20 7.73
N ILE A 103 6.34 -8.27 8.69
CA ILE A 103 5.07 -7.58 8.99
C ILE A 103 4.58 -6.80 7.77
N SER A 104 5.47 -6.08 7.07
CA SER A 104 5.09 -5.36 5.85
C SER A 104 4.61 -6.31 4.74
N GLY A 105 5.27 -7.46 4.60
CA GLY A 105 4.89 -8.50 3.64
C GLY A 105 3.52 -9.09 3.93
N ILE A 106 3.20 -9.35 5.21
CA ILE A 106 1.89 -9.83 5.64
C ILE A 106 0.80 -8.80 5.30
N ILE A 107 1.03 -7.52 5.59
CA ILE A 107 0.07 -6.44 5.28
C ILE A 107 -0.16 -6.33 3.76
N CYS A 108 0.92 -6.35 2.96
CA CYS A 108 0.83 -6.31 1.50
C CYS A 108 0.10 -7.53 0.93
N ALA A 109 0.41 -8.73 1.41
CA ALA A 109 -0.26 -9.96 0.97
C ALA A 109 -1.75 -9.95 1.33
N ALA A 110 -2.09 -9.54 2.55
CA ALA A 110 -3.48 -9.38 2.98
C ALA A 110 -4.23 -8.35 2.12
N SER A 111 -3.59 -7.23 1.77
CA SER A 111 -4.16 -6.23 0.88
C SER A 111 -4.46 -6.79 -0.51
N GLY A 112 -3.54 -7.59 -1.09
CA GLY A 112 -3.75 -8.22 -2.39
C GLY A 112 -4.88 -9.25 -2.38
N ALA A 113 -4.92 -10.09 -1.34
CA ALA A 113 -6.01 -11.06 -1.16
C ALA A 113 -7.37 -10.37 -0.96
N ALA A 114 -7.41 -9.30 -0.16
CA ALA A 114 -8.63 -8.50 0.02
C ALA A 114 -9.10 -7.87 -1.29
N TYR A 115 -8.18 -7.32 -2.09
CA TYR A 115 -8.51 -6.76 -3.41
C TYR A 115 -9.16 -7.83 -4.31
N ALA A 116 -8.56 -9.02 -4.40
CA ALA A 116 -9.08 -10.13 -5.18
C ALA A 116 -10.52 -10.51 -4.78
N LEU A 117 -10.81 -10.57 -3.48
CA LEU A 117 -12.15 -10.90 -2.96
C LEU A 117 -13.17 -9.77 -3.20
N LEU A 118 -12.76 -8.53 -3.01
CA LEU A 118 -13.64 -7.36 -3.14
C LEU A 118 -14.03 -7.10 -4.61
N PHE A 119 -13.10 -7.26 -5.54
CA PHE A 119 -13.33 -6.99 -6.97
C PHE A 119 -13.65 -8.24 -7.78
N GLY A 120 -13.32 -9.43 -7.29
CA GLY A 120 -13.66 -10.70 -7.92
C GLY A 120 -12.83 -11.05 -9.16
N TYR A 121 -11.72 -10.35 -9.40
CA TYR A 121 -10.84 -10.58 -10.55
C TYR A 121 -9.37 -10.33 -10.19
N VAL A 122 -8.49 -11.22 -10.67
CA VAL A 122 -7.04 -11.09 -10.58
C VAL A 122 -6.42 -11.49 -11.90
N GLY A 123 -5.85 -10.53 -12.63
CA GLY A 123 -5.15 -10.75 -13.90
C GLY A 123 -3.62 -10.68 -13.81
N SER A 124 -2.95 -11.05 -14.90
CA SER A 124 -1.49 -10.91 -15.07
C SER A 124 -1.02 -9.45 -14.88
N SER A 125 -1.86 -8.48 -15.26
CA SER A 125 -1.58 -7.05 -15.21
C SER A 125 -1.26 -6.51 -13.82
N PHE A 126 -1.73 -7.16 -12.74
CA PHE A 126 -1.41 -6.79 -11.36
C PHE A 126 0.06 -7.05 -10.99
N ALA A 127 0.71 -7.99 -11.66
CA ALA A 127 2.15 -8.24 -11.50
C ALA A 127 3.01 -7.32 -12.37
N SER A 128 2.40 -6.38 -13.10
CA SER A 128 3.15 -5.39 -13.86
C SER A 128 3.92 -4.45 -12.93
N VAL A 129 5.02 -3.94 -13.45
CA VAL A 129 5.92 -3.02 -12.76
C VAL A 129 5.19 -1.77 -12.25
N GLN A 130 4.17 -1.31 -12.99
CA GLN A 130 3.43 -0.10 -12.66
C GLN A 130 2.68 -0.22 -11.33
N TYR A 131 2.07 -1.37 -11.03
CA TYR A 131 1.40 -1.63 -9.74
C TYR A 131 2.37 -1.65 -8.56
N SER A 132 3.67 -1.85 -8.78
CA SER A 132 4.70 -1.76 -7.73
C SER A 132 5.19 -0.32 -7.53
N ILE A 133 5.28 0.48 -8.59
CA ILE A 133 5.82 1.84 -8.54
C ILE A 133 4.79 2.85 -8.01
N LEU A 134 3.53 2.77 -8.45
CA LEU A 134 2.51 3.77 -8.10
C LEU A 134 2.30 3.92 -6.59
N PRO A 135 2.14 2.84 -5.79
CA PRO A 135 1.99 2.98 -4.34
C PRO A 135 3.22 3.61 -3.67
N LEU A 136 4.42 3.27 -4.14
CA LEU A 136 5.66 3.88 -3.66
C LEU A 136 5.67 5.39 -3.93
N LEU A 137 5.24 5.81 -5.13
CA LEU A 137 5.13 7.23 -5.47
C LEU A 137 4.10 7.95 -4.61
N TRP A 138 2.94 7.33 -4.35
CA TRP A 138 1.91 7.90 -3.46
C TRP A 138 2.41 8.04 -2.02
N VAL A 139 3.17 7.07 -1.52
CA VAL A 139 3.82 7.13 -0.19
C VAL A 139 4.84 8.27 -0.12
N LEU A 140 5.72 8.38 -1.12
CA LEU A 140 6.73 9.44 -1.17
C LEU A 140 6.08 10.83 -1.21
N LEU A 141 5.05 10.97 -2.04
CA LEU A 141 4.28 12.20 -2.18
C LEU A 141 3.59 12.61 -0.88
N GLY A 142 2.95 11.65 -0.22
CA GLY A 142 2.28 11.87 1.05
C GLY A 142 3.25 12.20 2.19
N GLY A 143 4.44 11.62 2.15
CA GLY A 143 5.52 11.79 3.12
C GLY A 143 5.89 10.47 3.79
N ALA A 144 6.94 9.82 3.30
CA ALA A 144 7.41 8.51 3.80
C ALA A 144 7.86 8.51 5.27
N ALA A 145 8.09 9.69 5.87
CA ALA A 145 8.47 9.84 7.26
C ALA A 145 7.28 9.92 8.24
N THR A 146 6.04 9.78 7.76
CA THR A 146 4.82 9.89 8.57
C THR A 146 3.89 8.71 8.34
N THR A 147 3.16 8.28 9.37
CA THR A 147 2.24 7.13 9.24
C THR A 147 1.00 7.46 8.42
N LEU A 148 0.55 8.71 8.45
CA LEU A 148 -0.61 9.20 7.71
C LEU A 148 -0.28 9.78 6.33
N GLY A 149 1.01 9.99 6.03
CA GLY A 149 1.47 10.46 4.73
C GLY A 149 0.92 9.63 3.57
N PRO A 150 1.12 8.30 3.55
CA PRO A 150 0.61 7.42 2.49
C PRO A 150 -0.89 7.57 2.22
N LEU A 151 -1.70 7.78 3.26
CA LEU A 151 -3.14 7.97 3.12
C LEU A 151 -3.45 9.26 2.34
N ILE A 152 -2.83 10.37 2.73
CA ILE A 152 -3.01 11.67 2.07
C ILE A 152 -2.49 11.61 0.63
N GLY A 153 -1.32 11.00 0.43
CA GLY A 153 -0.73 10.90 -0.89
C GLY A 153 -1.55 10.04 -1.85
N THR A 154 -2.08 8.92 -1.35
CA THR A 154 -2.99 8.07 -2.13
C THR A 154 -4.28 8.81 -2.45
N LEU A 155 -4.92 9.46 -1.46
CA LEU A 155 -6.17 10.18 -1.67
C LEU A 155 -6.00 11.31 -2.70
N PHE A 156 -4.96 12.12 -2.56
CA PHE A 156 -4.64 13.19 -3.51
C PHE A 156 -4.43 12.65 -4.93
N MET A 157 -3.59 11.62 -5.08
CA MET A 157 -3.28 11.06 -6.40
C MET A 157 -4.48 10.37 -7.03
N TYR A 158 -5.32 9.71 -6.25
CA TYR A 158 -6.53 9.08 -6.77
C TYR A 158 -7.52 10.12 -7.33
N TYR A 159 -7.72 11.24 -6.62
CA TYR A 159 -8.53 12.34 -7.14
C TYR A 159 -7.94 12.99 -8.39
N VAL A 160 -6.62 13.19 -8.42
CA VAL A 160 -5.94 13.71 -9.63
C VAL A 160 -6.17 12.78 -10.82
N ILE A 161 -6.01 11.47 -10.62
CA ILE A 161 -6.23 10.47 -11.67
C ILE A 161 -7.69 10.47 -12.12
N ASP A 162 -8.64 10.40 -11.18
CA ASP A 162 -10.08 10.33 -11.46
C ASP A 162 -10.55 11.53 -12.28
N ILE A 163 -10.27 12.75 -11.79
CA ILE A 163 -10.64 14.00 -12.48
C ILE A 163 -9.99 14.06 -13.85
N THR A 164 -8.68 13.78 -13.93
CA THR A 164 -7.94 13.91 -15.19
C THR A 164 -8.39 12.88 -16.22
N SER A 165 -8.69 11.65 -15.79
CA SER A 165 -9.17 10.58 -16.67
C SER A 165 -10.49 10.93 -17.35
N GLY A 166 -11.31 11.77 -16.72
CA GLY A 166 -12.54 12.30 -17.31
C GLY A 166 -12.32 13.31 -18.45
N TYR A 167 -11.16 13.99 -18.47
CA TYR A 167 -10.83 14.99 -19.50
C TYR A 167 -9.87 14.49 -20.58
N THR A 168 -8.98 13.55 -20.26
CA THR A 168 -7.88 13.17 -21.16
C THR A 168 -7.43 11.72 -20.94
N SER A 169 -7.20 11.01 -22.06
CA SER A 169 -6.66 9.64 -22.06
C SER A 169 -5.19 9.57 -21.61
N ALA A 170 -4.43 10.65 -21.78
CA ALA A 170 -3.04 10.79 -21.32
C ALA A 170 -2.91 11.25 -19.85
N TYR A 171 -3.80 10.80 -18.96
CA TYR A 171 -3.81 11.18 -17.54
C TYR A 171 -2.49 10.87 -16.82
N LEU A 172 -1.76 9.82 -17.25
CA LEU A 172 -0.45 9.46 -16.73
C LEU A 172 0.60 10.57 -16.88
N LEU A 173 0.52 11.38 -17.94
CA LEU A 173 1.40 12.51 -18.16
C LEU A 173 1.15 13.58 -17.09
N ILE A 174 -0.11 13.88 -16.81
CA ILE A 174 -0.52 14.84 -15.79
C ILE A 174 -0.16 14.35 -14.39
N VAL A 175 -0.29 13.05 -14.12
CA VAL A 175 0.21 12.44 -12.86
C VAL A 175 1.72 12.64 -12.72
N GLY A 176 2.49 12.44 -13.79
CA GLY A 176 3.93 12.69 -13.81
C GLY A 176 4.29 14.14 -13.52
N ILE A 177 3.59 15.10 -14.15
CA ILE A 177 3.77 16.54 -13.88
C ILE A 177 3.42 16.86 -12.43
N ALA A 178 2.28 16.37 -11.94
CA ALA A 178 1.85 16.58 -10.55
C ALA A 178 2.88 16.03 -9.56
N LEU A 179 3.48 14.87 -9.83
CA LEU A 179 4.57 14.31 -9.05
C LEU A 179 5.81 15.21 -9.05
N ILE A 180 6.25 15.68 -10.22
CA ILE A 180 7.43 16.55 -10.33
C ILE A 180 7.22 17.84 -9.56
N LEU A 181 6.07 18.51 -9.76
CA LEU A 181 5.73 19.73 -9.04
C LEU A 181 5.74 19.49 -7.53
N LEU A 182 5.12 18.40 -7.07
CA LEU A 182 5.04 18.14 -5.65
C LEU A 182 6.39 17.81 -5.03
N VAL A 183 7.24 17.04 -5.71
CA VAL A 183 8.61 16.78 -5.23
C VAL A 183 9.44 18.07 -5.18
N LEU A 184 9.27 18.98 -6.14
CA LEU A 184 9.96 20.27 -6.18
C LEU A 184 9.52 21.20 -5.04
N PHE A 185 8.21 21.31 -4.79
CA PHE A 185 7.67 22.24 -3.78
C PHE A 185 7.61 21.65 -2.37
N PHE A 186 7.52 20.33 -2.23
CA PHE A 186 7.37 19.60 -0.97
C PHE A 186 8.35 18.42 -0.88
N PRO A 187 9.66 18.66 -0.74
CA PRO A 187 10.70 17.61 -0.76
C PRO A 187 10.59 16.62 0.41
N LYS A 188 9.83 16.94 1.46
CA LYS A 188 9.52 16.03 2.59
C LYS A 188 8.15 15.35 2.46
N GLY A 189 7.47 15.52 1.32
CA GLY A 189 6.06 15.17 1.11
C GLY A 189 5.10 16.19 1.72
N ILE A 190 3.81 16.07 1.38
CA ILE A 190 2.75 16.98 1.84
C ILE A 190 2.74 17.04 3.38
N LEU A 191 2.64 15.88 4.04
CA LEU A 191 2.49 15.82 5.49
C LEU A 191 3.81 16.12 6.22
N GLY A 192 4.95 15.73 5.65
CA GLY A 192 6.27 16.05 6.22
C GLY A 192 6.55 17.56 6.25
N SER A 193 6.08 18.29 5.22
CA SER A 193 6.20 19.75 5.15
C SER A 193 5.26 20.45 6.13
N ILE A 194 4.04 19.92 6.34
CA ILE A 194 3.08 20.44 7.32
C ILE A 194 3.57 20.15 8.76
N ARG A 195 4.11 18.96 9.04
CA ARG A 195 4.67 18.60 10.36
C ARG A 195 5.80 19.54 10.76
N GLN A 196 6.72 19.86 9.84
CA GLN A 196 7.86 20.74 10.13
C GLN A 196 7.44 22.20 10.37
N ARG A 197 6.34 22.64 9.74
CA ARG A 197 5.95 24.06 9.72
C ARG A 197 4.84 24.40 10.73
N TRP A 198 4.00 23.44 11.12
CA TRP A 198 2.81 23.69 11.96
C TRP A 198 2.54 22.68 13.09
N LEU A 199 2.89 21.39 12.97
CA LEU A 199 2.41 20.35 13.91
C LEU A 199 3.48 19.27 14.19
N GLY A 200 4.46 19.60 15.05
CA GLY A 200 5.57 18.69 15.41
C GLY A 200 5.15 17.37 16.09
N TRP A 201 3.93 17.31 16.63
CA TRP A 201 3.39 16.16 17.38
C TRP A 201 2.78 15.03 16.53
N LEU A 202 2.67 15.21 15.20
CA LEU A 202 2.12 14.17 14.32
C LEU A 202 3.15 13.03 14.16
N PRO A 203 2.79 11.76 14.43
CA PRO A 203 3.71 10.63 14.28
C PRO A 203 4.16 10.42 12.83
#